data_AF-A0A1E7H362-F1
#
_entry.id   AF-A0A1E7H362-F1
#
_cell.length_a   1.000
_cell.length_b   1.000
_cell.length_c   1.000
_cell.angle_alpha   90.00
_cell.angle_beta   90.00
_cell.angle_gamma   90.00
#
_symmetry.space_group_name_H-M   'P 1'
#
loop_
_entity.id
_entity.type
_entity.pdbx_description
1 polymer ?
#
loop_
_entity_poly.entity_id
_entity_poly.type
_entity_poly.pdbx_seq_one_letter_code
_entity_poly.pdbx_strand_id
1 'polypeptide(L)'
;MSCSKGRVSPSTTTKLRLFADSGGFCQNPSCLQPLFKDLEDDTIHIAEMAHIISAADDGPRADFGKIDDEKAAYSNLILLCPSCHTEIDKAEKHFPETLLQSWKSEHKERIQKTFGIIKCPDRSSARRIAQRFLRENKVVFDEYGPMGDDRFNPESSLPKLWSMKVLEAIIPNNRKLISLCDVNEYLLTEEELIVLEYFRQHVADLEARHVSRLDVCGKMFPAEMSDIFLDKTS
;
A
#
# COMPACT_ATOMS: atom_id res chain seq x y z
N MET A 1 -10.17 39.52 -8.56
CA MET A 1 -11.54 39.37 -9.08
C MET A 1 -12.02 37.97 -8.72
N SER A 2 -12.94 37.87 -7.77
CA SER A 2 -13.48 36.60 -7.26
C SER A 2 -14.55 36.09 -8.23
N CYS A 3 -14.34 34.92 -8.83
CA CYS A 3 -15.35 34.29 -9.67
C CYS A 3 -16.46 33.71 -8.78
N SER A 4 -17.62 34.36 -8.80
CA SER A 4 -18.86 33.96 -8.13
C SER A 4 -19.67 33.01 -9.03
N LYS A 5 -19.28 31.73 -9.11
CA LYS A 5 -20.06 30.68 -9.79
C LYS A 5 -20.32 29.53 -8.81
N GLY A 6 -21.55 29.01 -8.81
CA GLY A 6 -22.12 28.10 -7.81
C GLY A 6 -21.18 27.00 -7.31
N ARG A 7 -20.58 27.21 -6.13
CA ARG A 7 -19.74 26.21 -5.47
C ARG A 7 -20.64 25.20 -4.77
N VAL A 8 -20.94 24.12 -5.46
CA VAL A 8 -21.44 22.91 -4.81
C VAL A 8 -20.29 22.38 -3.96
N SER A 9 -20.42 22.46 -2.64
CA SER A 9 -19.41 21.89 -1.75
C SER A 9 -19.53 20.36 -1.81
N PRO A 10 -18.41 19.64 -1.96
CA PRO A 10 -18.41 18.19 -1.79
C PRO A 10 -18.98 17.79 -0.42
N SER A 11 -19.66 16.66 -0.37
CA SER A 11 -20.16 16.09 0.89
C SER A 11 -19.00 15.78 1.83
N THR A 12 -19.26 15.73 3.15
CA THR A 12 -18.25 15.36 4.14
C THR A 12 -17.60 14.01 3.82
N THR A 13 -18.39 13.02 3.39
CA THR A 13 -17.89 11.70 2.96
C THR A 13 -16.93 11.81 1.78
N THR A 14 -17.24 12.63 0.76
CA THR A 14 -16.34 12.86 -0.37
C THR A 14 -15.03 13.50 0.09
N LYS A 15 -15.10 14.50 0.96
CA LYS A 15 -13.90 15.17 1.51
C LYS A 15 -13.03 14.17 2.27
N LEU A 16 -13.61 13.44 3.23
CA LEU A 16 -12.90 12.42 4.01
C LEU A 16 -12.24 11.37 3.12
N ARG A 17 -12.95 10.89 2.10
CA ARG A 17 -12.42 9.91 1.15
C ARG A 17 -11.22 10.46 0.35
N LEU A 18 -11.29 11.70 -0.13
CA LEU A 18 -10.17 12.35 -0.83
C LEU A 18 -8.94 12.45 0.07
N PHE A 19 -9.11 12.88 1.32
CA PHE A 19 -8.00 12.95 2.28
C PHE A 19 -7.42 11.57 2.59
N ALA A 20 -8.27 10.57 2.84
CA ALA A 20 -7.83 9.21 3.12
C ALA A 20 -7.05 8.60 1.94
N ASP A 21 -7.57 8.74 0.71
CA ASP A 21 -6.90 8.24 -0.50
C ASP A 21 -5.61 9.01 -0.84
N SER A 22 -5.47 10.26 -0.37
CA SER A 22 -4.23 11.06 -0.53
C SER A 22 -3.15 10.71 0.49
N GLY A 23 -3.52 10.10 1.62
CA GLY A 23 -2.60 9.91 2.75
C GLY A 23 -2.00 11.21 3.31
N GLY A 24 -2.61 12.37 3.06
CA GLY A 24 -2.11 13.68 3.50
C GLY A 24 -1.06 14.31 2.59
N PHE A 25 -0.86 13.80 1.37
CA PHE A 25 0.13 14.32 0.41
C PHE A 25 -0.52 14.74 -0.91
N CYS A 26 0.08 15.73 -1.58
CA CYS A 26 -0.34 16.15 -2.92
C CYS A 26 -0.34 14.97 -3.90
N GLN A 27 -1.43 14.80 -4.65
CA GLN A 27 -1.60 13.66 -5.57
C GLN A 27 -0.86 13.82 -6.91
N ASN A 28 -0.19 14.95 -7.16
CA ASN A 28 0.74 15.06 -8.29
C ASN A 28 1.97 14.15 -8.05
N PRO A 29 2.24 13.15 -8.92
CA PRO A 29 3.30 12.17 -8.73
C PRO A 29 4.70 12.75 -8.54
N SER A 30 5.00 13.92 -9.14
CA SER A 30 6.30 14.59 -9.03
C SER A 30 6.42 15.54 -7.83
N CYS A 31 5.32 15.83 -7.14
CA CYS A 31 5.28 16.82 -6.06
C CYS A 31 5.31 16.18 -4.67
N LEU A 32 4.28 15.40 -4.33
CA LEU A 32 4.16 14.65 -3.07
C LEU A 32 4.41 15.46 -1.80
N GLN A 33 4.19 16.77 -1.83
CA GLN A 33 4.40 17.59 -0.64
C GLN A 33 3.33 17.31 0.43
N PRO A 34 3.68 17.38 1.73
CA PRO A 34 2.69 17.32 2.81
C PRO A 34 1.64 18.41 2.68
N LEU A 35 0.37 18.02 2.84
CA LEU A 35 -0.78 18.92 2.81
C LEU A 35 -1.16 19.46 4.20
N PHE A 36 -0.66 18.82 5.24
CA PHE A 36 -0.66 19.33 6.61
C PHE A 36 0.78 19.70 6.97
N LYS A 37 0.96 20.89 7.55
CA LYS A 37 2.26 21.36 8.00
C LYS A 37 2.15 21.78 9.44
N ASP A 38 2.97 21.18 10.28
CA ASP A 38 3.11 21.57 11.68
C ASP A 38 4.11 22.74 11.76
N LEU A 39 3.63 23.86 12.28
CA LEU A 39 4.40 24.99 12.76
C LEU A 39 4.51 24.86 14.29
N GLU A 40 5.31 25.70 14.94
CA GLU A 40 5.64 25.56 16.37
C GLU A 40 4.41 25.35 17.26
N ASP A 41 3.36 26.16 17.08
CA ASP A 41 2.13 26.10 17.88
C ASP A 41 0.85 25.78 17.07
N ASP A 42 0.97 25.59 15.76
CA ASP A 42 -0.19 25.50 14.85
C ASP A 42 0.00 24.44 13.75
N THR A 43 -1.07 23.72 13.41
CA THR A 43 -1.10 22.90 12.20
C THR A 43 -1.90 23.61 11.11
N ILE A 44 -1.26 23.88 9.98
CA ILE A 44 -1.94 24.45 8.81
C ILE A 44 -2.27 23.36 7.80
N HIS A 45 -3.48 23.46 7.22
CA HIS A 45 -3.95 22.58 6.16
C HIS A 45 -4.02 23.37 4.84
N ILE A 46 -3.23 22.94 3.86
CA ILE A 46 -3.07 23.65 2.57
C ILE A 46 -3.68 22.89 1.37
N ALA A 47 -4.40 21.78 1.59
CA ALA A 47 -4.95 21.04 0.45
C ALA A 47 -6.09 21.79 -0.23
N GLU A 48 -6.12 21.66 -1.55
CA GLU A 48 -7.17 22.16 -2.40
C GLU A 48 -7.77 21.00 -3.20
N MET A 49 -9.10 21.00 -3.31
CA MET A 49 -9.84 20.03 -4.13
C MET A 49 -10.02 20.64 -5.50
N ALA A 50 -9.27 20.12 -6.48
CA ALA A 50 -9.33 20.56 -7.86
C ALA A 50 -10.30 19.70 -8.66
N HIS A 51 -10.96 20.28 -9.65
CA HIS A 51 -11.81 19.54 -10.57
C HIS A 51 -10.96 18.88 -11.65
N ILE A 52 -11.24 17.61 -11.95
CA ILE A 52 -10.61 16.86 -13.03
C ILE A 52 -11.22 17.27 -14.38
N ILE A 53 -12.53 17.47 -14.40
CA ILE A 53 -13.28 17.97 -15.55
C ILE A 53 -13.71 19.40 -15.24
N SER A 54 -13.11 20.37 -15.95
CA SER A 54 -13.52 21.77 -15.88
C SER A 54 -14.94 21.93 -16.43
N ALA A 55 -15.89 22.28 -15.55
CA ALA A 55 -17.21 22.75 -15.96
C ALA A 55 -17.11 24.22 -16.41
N ALA A 56 -16.41 24.48 -17.52
CA ALA A 56 -16.43 25.78 -18.15
C ALA A 56 -17.70 25.91 -19.00
N ASP A 57 -18.59 26.83 -18.61
CA ASP A 57 -19.79 27.21 -19.38
C ASP A 57 -19.44 27.92 -20.70
N ASP A 58 -18.17 28.22 -20.96
CA ASP A 58 -17.67 29.14 -21.99
C ASP A 58 -16.57 28.54 -22.89
N GLY A 59 -16.42 27.22 -22.93
CA GLY A 59 -15.59 26.52 -23.93
C GLY A 59 -16.42 25.70 -24.93
N PRO A 60 -15.88 25.32 -26.10
CA PRO A 60 -16.54 24.41 -27.06
C PRO A 60 -16.77 22.98 -26.52
N ARG A 61 -16.48 22.76 -25.23
CA ARG A 61 -16.70 21.54 -24.43
C ARG A 61 -17.70 21.78 -23.28
N ALA A 62 -18.53 22.82 -23.35
CA ALA A 62 -19.65 22.99 -22.42
C ALA A 62 -20.62 21.81 -22.61
N ASP A 63 -20.42 20.76 -21.81
CA ASP A 63 -21.35 19.64 -21.74
C ASP A 63 -22.51 20.11 -20.85
N PHE A 64 -23.57 20.61 -21.50
CA PHE A 64 -24.76 21.25 -20.90
C PHE A 64 -25.60 20.34 -19.97
N GLY A 65 -25.03 19.23 -19.47
CA GLY A 65 -25.76 18.18 -18.75
C GLY A 65 -25.25 17.81 -17.35
N LYS A 66 -24.09 18.30 -16.90
CA LYS A 66 -23.55 17.87 -15.60
C LYS A 66 -24.21 18.62 -14.44
N ILE A 67 -25.19 17.94 -13.83
CA ILE A 67 -25.89 18.32 -12.60
C ILE A 67 -24.84 18.68 -11.53
N ASP A 68 -25.15 19.68 -10.71
CA ASP A 68 -24.31 20.21 -9.63
C ASP A 68 -23.65 19.12 -8.75
N ASP A 69 -24.34 18.00 -8.52
CA ASP A 69 -23.83 16.84 -7.79
C ASP A 69 -22.65 16.12 -8.47
N GLU A 70 -22.58 16.13 -9.80
CA GLU A 70 -21.48 15.51 -10.56
C GLU A 70 -20.19 16.33 -10.47
N LYS A 71 -20.30 17.66 -10.34
CA LYS A 71 -19.14 18.55 -10.19
C LYS A 71 -18.40 18.27 -8.88
N ALA A 72 -19.17 18.07 -7.81
CA ALA A 72 -18.66 17.80 -6.46
C ALA A 72 -18.48 16.29 -6.16
N ALA A 73 -18.72 15.42 -7.14
CA ALA A 73 -18.57 13.98 -7.00
C ALA A 73 -17.10 13.62 -6.73
N TYR A 74 -16.89 12.59 -5.90
CA TYR A 74 -15.55 12.07 -5.64
C TYR A 74 -14.80 11.77 -6.94
N SER A 75 -15.45 11.16 -7.95
CA SER A 75 -14.82 10.82 -9.23
C SER A 75 -14.22 12.02 -9.97
N ASN A 76 -14.80 13.22 -9.81
CA ASN A 76 -14.40 14.43 -10.51
C ASN A 76 -13.40 15.31 -9.72
N LEU A 77 -12.97 14.89 -8.53
CA LEU A 77 -12.09 15.69 -7.67
C LEU A 77 -10.73 15.03 -7.47
N ILE A 78 -9.67 15.82 -7.43
CA ILE A 78 -8.31 15.42 -7.06
C ILE A 78 -7.79 16.36 -5.95
N LEU A 79 -6.99 15.84 -5.02
CA LEU A 79 -6.46 16.61 -3.90
C LEU A 79 -5.01 17.04 -4.17
N LEU A 80 -4.77 18.35 -4.23
CA LEU A 80 -3.49 18.95 -4.59
C LEU A 80 -3.05 20.01 -3.57
N CYS A 81 -1.78 20.38 -3.61
CA CYS A 81 -1.31 21.61 -2.97
C CYS A 81 -1.71 22.85 -3.81
N PRO A 82 -1.63 24.07 -3.25
CA PRO A 82 -2.06 25.27 -3.97
C PRO A 82 -1.25 25.55 -5.24
N SER A 83 0.05 25.22 -5.23
CA SER A 83 0.91 25.40 -6.40
C SER A 83 0.50 24.50 -7.55
N CYS A 84 0.33 23.19 -7.30
CA CYS A 84 -0.07 22.25 -8.34
C CYS A 84 -1.50 22.49 -8.82
N HIS A 85 -2.42 22.87 -7.93
CA HIS A 85 -3.77 23.25 -8.33
C HIS A 85 -3.75 24.47 -9.27
N THR A 86 -3.02 25.52 -8.90
CA THR A 86 -2.84 26.71 -9.75
C THR A 86 -2.22 26.37 -11.11
N GLU A 87 -1.25 25.45 -11.13
CA GLU A 87 -0.58 25.01 -12.36
C GLU A 87 -1.55 24.32 -13.32
N ILE A 88 -2.34 23.36 -12.85
CA ILE A 88 -3.29 22.64 -13.71
C ILE A 88 -4.40 23.55 -14.22
N ASP A 89 -4.90 24.47 -13.39
CA ASP A 89 -5.94 25.44 -13.77
C ASP A 89 -5.43 26.41 -14.85
N LYS A 90 -4.18 26.86 -14.75
CA LYS A 90 -3.61 27.82 -15.72
C LYS A 90 -3.11 27.17 -17.00
N ALA A 91 -2.85 25.87 -16.99
CA ALA A 91 -2.24 25.15 -18.09
C ALA A 91 -3.06 23.94 -18.52
N GLU A 92 -4.41 24.02 -18.53
CA GLU A 92 -5.35 22.92 -18.82
C GLU A 92 -4.95 22.05 -20.04
N LYS A 93 -4.39 22.66 -21.10
CA LYS A 93 -3.93 21.95 -22.30
C LYS A 93 -2.83 20.90 -22.02
N HIS A 94 -2.01 21.12 -21.01
CA HIS A 94 -0.93 20.22 -20.59
C HIS A 94 -1.40 19.19 -19.54
N PHE A 95 -2.56 19.43 -18.93
CA PHE A 95 -3.13 18.58 -17.87
C PHE A 95 -4.51 18.07 -18.26
N PRO A 96 -4.60 17.20 -19.29
CA PRO A 96 -5.87 16.63 -19.71
C PRO A 96 -6.50 15.78 -18.60
N GLU A 97 -7.83 15.64 -18.62
CA GLU A 97 -8.61 14.82 -17.68
C GLU A 97 -8.00 13.44 -17.43
N THR A 98 -7.59 12.75 -18.50
CA THR A 98 -7.02 11.40 -18.42
C THR A 98 -5.73 11.35 -17.60
N LEU A 99 -4.90 12.40 -17.66
CA LEU A 99 -3.69 12.51 -16.87
C LEU A 99 -4.02 12.72 -15.38
N LEU A 100 -4.97 13.62 -15.08
CA LEU A 100 -5.38 13.88 -13.69
C LEU A 100 -6.07 12.64 -13.06
N GLN A 101 -6.84 11.88 -13.84
CA GLN A 101 -7.38 10.59 -13.43
C GLN A 101 -6.26 9.58 -13.14
N SER A 102 -5.20 9.55 -13.97
CA SER A 102 -4.04 8.68 -13.74
C SER A 102 -3.33 9.04 -12.44
N TRP A 103 -3.06 10.33 -12.19
CA TRP A 103 -2.43 10.81 -10.96
C TRP A 103 -3.19 10.35 -9.72
N LYS A 104 -4.51 10.55 -9.72
CA LYS A 104 -5.37 10.12 -8.62
C LYS A 104 -5.33 8.61 -8.40
N SER A 105 -5.38 7.82 -9.47
CA SER A 105 -5.33 6.35 -9.39
C SER A 105 -3.98 5.84 -8.91
N GLU A 106 -2.88 6.34 -9.49
CA GLU A 106 -1.50 5.99 -9.14
C GLU A 106 -1.19 6.31 -7.67
N HIS A 107 -1.65 7.47 -7.18
CA HIS A 107 -1.45 7.86 -5.79
C HIS A 107 -2.19 6.91 -4.84
N LYS A 108 -3.45 6.58 -5.15
CA LYS A 108 -4.22 5.61 -4.37
C LYS A 108 -3.55 4.24 -4.35
N GLU A 109 -3.05 3.78 -5.50
CA GLU A 109 -2.32 2.52 -5.61
C GLU A 109 -1.03 2.52 -4.76
N ARG A 110 -0.29 3.64 -4.74
CA ARG A 110 0.89 3.79 -3.87
C ARG A 110 0.56 3.70 -2.38
N ILE A 111 -0.53 4.33 -1.95
CA ILE A 111 -0.99 4.22 -0.55
C ILE A 111 -1.34 2.77 -0.24
N GLN A 112 -2.10 2.10 -1.12
CA GLN A 112 -2.44 0.67 -0.97
C GLN A 112 -1.20 -0.22 -0.88
N LYS A 113 -0.21 -0.01 -1.75
CA LYS A 113 1.08 -0.74 -1.73
C LYS A 113 1.84 -0.52 -0.42
N THR A 114 1.73 0.66 0.19
CA THR A 114 2.36 0.96 1.49
C THR A 114 1.75 0.11 2.61
N PHE A 115 0.46 -0.21 2.53
CA PHE A 115 -0.22 -1.15 3.42
C PHE A 115 -0.02 -2.63 3.05
N GLY A 116 0.86 -2.95 2.10
CA GLY A 116 1.11 -4.33 1.66
C GLY A 116 0.03 -4.89 0.74
N ILE A 117 -0.93 -4.07 0.29
CA ILE A 117 -1.95 -4.48 -0.69
C ILE A 117 -1.33 -4.38 -2.07
N ILE A 118 -0.77 -5.50 -2.56
CA ILE A 118 -0.16 -5.58 -3.88
C ILE A 118 -0.95 -6.57 -4.71
N LYS A 119 -1.79 -6.08 -5.62
CA LYS A 119 -2.46 -6.93 -6.61
C LYS A 119 -1.51 -7.17 -7.79
N CYS A 120 -1.31 -8.42 -8.15
CA CYS A 120 -0.40 -8.86 -9.19
C CYS A 120 -1.19 -9.25 -10.44
N PRO A 121 -0.71 -8.88 -11.65
CA PRO A 121 -1.39 -9.26 -12.88
C PRO A 121 -1.34 -10.77 -13.15
N ASP A 122 -0.28 -11.44 -12.69
CA ASP A 122 0.01 -12.85 -12.96
C ASP A 122 0.81 -13.51 -11.83
N ARG A 123 0.88 -14.85 -11.86
CA ARG A 123 1.61 -15.68 -10.88
C ARG A 123 3.10 -15.34 -10.83
N SER A 124 3.73 -15.09 -11.98
CA SER A 124 5.15 -14.73 -12.08
C SER A 124 5.49 -13.44 -11.34
N SER A 125 4.61 -12.44 -11.41
CA SER A 125 4.73 -11.16 -10.71
C SER A 125 4.59 -11.34 -9.20
N ALA A 126 3.59 -12.10 -8.75
CA ALA A 126 3.42 -12.45 -7.33
C ALA A 126 4.63 -13.23 -6.79
N ARG A 127 5.10 -14.22 -7.55
CA ARG A 127 6.28 -15.04 -7.21
C ARG A 127 7.52 -14.18 -6.98
N ARG A 128 7.80 -13.21 -7.85
CA ARG A 128 8.98 -12.32 -7.73
C ARG A 128 8.99 -11.55 -6.40
N ILE A 129 7.81 -11.10 -5.95
CA ILE A 129 7.64 -10.39 -4.69
C ILE A 129 7.77 -11.36 -3.52
N ALA A 130 7.07 -12.51 -3.57
CA ALA A 130 7.17 -13.54 -2.54
C ALA A 130 8.61 -14.00 -2.32
N GLN A 131 9.35 -14.26 -3.41
CA GLN A 131 10.75 -14.67 -3.36
C GLN A 131 11.66 -13.66 -2.69
N ARG A 132 11.37 -12.35 -2.75
CA ARG A 132 12.18 -11.34 -2.05
C ARG A 132 12.13 -11.59 -0.53
N PHE A 133 10.93 -11.79 0.01
CA PHE A 133 10.72 -12.06 1.44
C PHE A 133 11.27 -13.44 1.84
N LEU A 134 11.01 -14.47 1.02
CA LEU A 134 11.51 -15.83 1.27
C LEU A 134 13.04 -15.89 1.27
N ARG A 135 13.73 -15.21 0.34
CA ARG A 135 15.20 -15.16 0.32
C ARG A 135 15.78 -14.47 1.54
N GLU A 136 15.21 -13.34 1.94
CA GLU A 136 15.66 -12.63 3.16
C GLU A 136 15.47 -13.51 4.40
N ASN A 137 14.31 -14.15 4.52
CA ASN A 137 14.03 -15.05 5.63
C ASN A 137 14.99 -16.25 5.63
N LYS A 138 15.28 -16.81 4.46
CA LYS A 138 16.22 -17.94 4.32
C LYS A 138 17.62 -17.57 4.79
N VAL A 139 18.15 -16.40 4.37
CA VAL A 139 19.46 -15.92 4.82
C VAL A 139 19.49 -15.71 6.33
N VAL A 140 18.46 -15.07 6.89
CA VAL A 140 18.37 -14.87 8.35
C VAL A 140 18.31 -16.20 9.10
N PHE A 141 17.55 -17.17 8.59
CA PHE A 141 17.45 -18.49 9.20
C PHE A 141 18.77 -19.28 9.09
N ASP A 142 19.48 -19.21 7.97
CA ASP A 142 20.72 -19.94 7.78
C ASP A 142 21.85 -19.37 8.66
N GLU A 143 21.93 -18.04 8.80
CA GLU A 143 22.97 -17.36 9.56
C GLU A 143 22.73 -17.38 11.08
N TYR A 144 21.48 -17.19 11.51
CA TYR A 144 21.14 -16.99 12.93
C TYR A 144 20.22 -18.06 13.49
N GLY A 145 19.67 -18.94 12.66
CA GLY A 145 18.68 -19.91 13.07
C GLY A 145 19.23 -20.92 14.07
N PRO A 146 18.33 -21.58 14.82
CA PRO A 146 18.71 -22.54 15.83
C PRO A 146 19.05 -23.87 15.16
N MET A 147 19.92 -23.91 14.14
CA MET A 147 20.36 -25.13 13.45
C MET A 147 21.89 -25.35 13.47
N GLY A 148 22.68 -24.35 13.87
CA GLY A 148 24.14 -24.47 14.03
C GLY A 148 24.60 -25.14 15.33
N ASP A 149 25.91 -25.39 15.41
CA ASP A 149 26.59 -26.01 16.57
C ASP A 149 26.58 -25.11 17.81
N ASP A 150 26.44 -23.80 17.63
CA ASP A 150 26.39 -22.81 18.71
C ASP A 150 25.21 -22.98 19.67
N ARG A 151 24.20 -23.78 19.32
CA ARG A 151 23.12 -24.15 20.25
C ARG A 151 23.62 -24.86 21.50
N PHE A 152 24.78 -25.52 21.42
CA PHE A 152 25.41 -26.19 22.55
C PHE A 152 26.42 -25.29 23.29
N ASN A 153 26.62 -24.06 22.83
CA ASN A 153 27.52 -23.09 23.44
C ASN A 153 26.74 -22.13 24.36
N PRO A 154 26.82 -22.28 25.70
CA PRO A 154 26.09 -21.42 26.64
C PRO A 154 26.55 -19.96 26.63
N GLU A 155 27.74 -19.66 26.08
CA GLU A 155 28.26 -18.30 25.96
C GLU A 155 27.86 -17.62 24.64
N SER A 156 27.20 -18.33 23.74
CA SER A 156 26.83 -17.79 22.43
C SER A 156 25.74 -16.71 22.54
N SER A 157 25.94 -15.61 21.83
CA SER A 157 24.91 -14.57 21.65
C SER A 157 23.87 -14.93 20.59
N LEU A 158 24.06 -16.01 19.83
CA LEU A 158 23.19 -16.37 18.69
C LEU A 158 21.72 -16.57 19.07
N PRO A 159 21.34 -17.19 20.20
CA PRO A 159 19.94 -17.31 20.58
C PRO A 159 19.26 -15.93 20.75
N LYS A 160 19.98 -14.94 21.28
CA LYS A 160 19.47 -13.57 21.43
C LYS A 160 19.36 -12.87 20.08
N LEU A 161 20.37 -13.01 19.23
CA LEU A 161 20.37 -12.46 17.87
C LEU A 161 19.25 -13.06 17.02
N TRP A 162 19.03 -14.38 17.11
CA TRP A 162 17.90 -15.06 16.48
C TRP A 162 16.57 -14.43 16.89
N SER A 163 16.32 -14.30 18.20
CA SER A 163 15.08 -13.69 18.69
C SER A 163 14.88 -12.27 18.17
N MET A 164 15.94 -11.45 18.10
CA MET A 164 15.87 -10.11 17.51
C MET A 164 15.55 -10.17 16.01
N LYS A 165 16.27 -11.00 15.24
CA LYS A 165 16.07 -11.14 13.79
C LYS A 165 14.70 -11.70 13.43
N VAL A 166 14.12 -12.56 14.26
CA VAL A 166 12.75 -13.02 14.09
C VAL A 166 11.75 -11.87 14.16
N LEU A 167 11.89 -10.98 15.14
CA LEU A 167 11.01 -9.82 15.32
C LEU A 167 11.22 -8.75 14.25
N GLU A 168 12.46 -8.51 13.84
CA GLU A 168 12.83 -7.44 12.90
C GLU A 168 12.60 -7.82 11.43
N ALA A 169 12.77 -9.09 11.06
CA ALA A 169 12.75 -9.55 9.67
C ALA A 169 11.73 -10.66 9.42
N ILE A 170 11.84 -11.81 10.10
CA ILE A 170 11.06 -13.01 9.77
C ILE A 170 9.55 -12.77 9.90
N ILE A 171 9.09 -12.29 11.06
CA ILE A 171 7.67 -12.04 11.31
C ILE A 171 7.10 -10.97 10.37
N PRO A 172 7.73 -9.77 10.22
CA PRO A 172 7.27 -8.78 9.26
C PRO A 172 7.18 -9.31 7.82
N ASN A 173 8.16 -10.09 7.38
CA ASN A 173 8.15 -10.69 6.04
C ASN A 173 7.10 -11.77 5.87
N ASN A 174 6.88 -12.60 6.90
CA ASN A 174 5.82 -13.60 6.91
C ASN A 174 4.43 -12.96 6.83
N ARG A 175 4.18 -11.86 7.56
CA ARG A 175 2.94 -11.08 7.45
C ARG A 175 2.73 -10.51 6.05
N LYS A 176 3.80 -9.98 5.43
CA LYS A 176 3.75 -9.48 4.04
C LYS A 176 3.49 -10.62 3.04
N LEU A 177 4.04 -11.80 3.26
CA LEU A 177 3.77 -12.99 2.44
C LEU A 177 2.30 -13.40 2.53
N ILE A 178 1.74 -13.46 3.75
CA ILE A 178 0.30 -13.73 3.95
C ILE A 178 -0.54 -12.68 3.22
N SER A 179 -0.29 -11.39 3.46
CA SER A 179 -1.03 -10.32 2.79
C SER A 179 -0.92 -10.35 1.27
N LEU A 180 0.25 -10.72 0.73
CA LEU A 180 0.45 -10.89 -0.70
C LEU A 180 -0.41 -12.05 -1.23
N CYS A 181 -0.44 -13.18 -0.53
CA CYS A 181 -1.28 -14.30 -0.91
C CYS A 181 -2.78 -13.95 -0.83
N ASP A 182 -3.23 -13.28 0.23
CA ASP A 182 -4.64 -12.93 0.45
C ASP A 182 -5.18 -12.00 -0.65
N VAL A 183 -4.39 -11.00 -1.04
CA VAL A 183 -4.77 -10.06 -2.11
C VAL A 183 -4.76 -10.73 -3.49
N ASN A 184 -3.98 -11.80 -3.66
CA ASN A 184 -3.78 -12.54 -4.91
C ASN A 184 -4.31 -13.97 -4.84
N GLU A 185 -5.31 -14.23 -4.00
CA GLU A 185 -5.85 -15.57 -3.77
C GLU A 185 -6.33 -16.22 -5.08
N TYR A 186 -6.90 -15.40 -5.96
CA TYR A 186 -7.36 -15.81 -7.31
C TYR A 186 -6.24 -16.32 -8.23
N LEU A 187 -4.96 -16.13 -7.87
CA LEU A 187 -3.82 -16.67 -8.59
C LEU A 187 -3.30 -17.99 -8.02
N LEU A 188 -3.75 -18.41 -6.83
CA LEU A 188 -3.28 -19.63 -6.14
C LEU A 188 -3.99 -20.89 -6.67
N THR A 189 -3.30 -22.04 -6.61
CA THR A 189 -3.94 -23.35 -6.80
C THR A 189 -4.58 -23.85 -5.49
N GLU A 190 -5.46 -24.84 -5.59
CA GLU A 190 -6.08 -25.48 -4.41
C GLU A 190 -5.04 -26.03 -3.43
N GLU A 191 -3.95 -26.62 -3.93
CA GLU A 191 -2.85 -27.09 -3.08
C GLU A 191 -2.12 -25.93 -2.39
N GLU A 192 -1.90 -24.82 -3.11
CA GLU A 192 -1.25 -23.64 -2.55
C GLU A 192 -2.11 -22.93 -1.50
N LEU A 193 -3.44 -22.95 -1.64
CA LEU A 193 -4.36 -22.47 -0.61
C LEU A 193 -4.23 -23.26 0.69
N ILE A 194 -4.09 -24.58 0.61
CA ILE A 194 -3.84 -25.44 1.77
C ILE A 194 -2.47 -25.10 2.41
N VAL A 195 -1.43 -24.92 1.58
CA VAL A 195 -0.09 -24.51 2.06
C VAL A 195 -0.14 -23.16 2.77
N LEU A 196 -0.91 -22.19 2.26
CA LEU A 196 -1.10 -20.89 2.88
C LEU A 196 -1.69 -21.03 4.29
N GLU A 197 -2.67 -21.91 4.49
CA GLU A 197 -3.26 -22.11 5.82
C GLU A 197 -2.30 -22.78 6.80
N TYR A 198 -1.49 -23.74 6.36
CA TYR A 198 -0.39 -24.26 7.19
C TYR A 198 0.63 -23.16 7.54
N PHE A 199 0.94 -22.30 6.57
CA PHE A 199 1.84 -21.18 6.78
C PHE A 199 1.28 -20.18 7.79
N ARG A 200 -0.01 -19.85 7.74
CA ARG A 200 -0.66 -19.00 8.76
C ARG A 200 -0.49 -19.56 10.16
N GLN A 201 -0.69 -20.87 10.33
CA GLN A 201 -0.52 -21.52 11.64
C GLN A 201 0.94 -21.47 12.11
N HIS A 202 1.90 -21.72 11.21
CA HIS A 202 3.33 -21.54 11.51
C HIS A 202 3.64 -20.10 11.98
N VAL A 203 3.11 -19.09 11.28
CA VAL A 203 3.33 -17.67 11.63
C VAL A 203 2.68 -17.34 12.98
N ALA A 204 1.46 -17.80 13.23
CA ALA A 204 0.76 -17.60 14.50
C ALA A 204 1.55 -18.19 15.67
N ASP A 205 2.08 -19.40 15.52
CA ASP A 205 2.89 -20.06 16.54
C ASP A 205 4.23 -19.31 16.77
N LEU A 206 4.86 -18.84 15.70
CA LEU A 206 6.09 -18.06 15.78
C LEU A 206 5.86 -16.73 16.51
N GLU A 207 4.74 -16.05 16.23
CA GLU A 207 4.33 -14.83 16.90
C GLU A 207 4.00 -15.07 18.39
N ALA A 208 3.26 -16.14 18.70
CA ALA A 208 2.96 -16.52 20.07
C ALA A 208 4.25 -16.70 20.90
N ARG A 209 5.27 -17.36 20.32
CA ARG A 209 6.57 -17.55 20.96
C ARG A 209 7.39 -16.28 21.09
N HIS A 210 7.53 -15.50 20.02
CA HIS A 210 8.51 -14.40 19.97
C HIS A 210 7.93 -13.03 20.34
N VAL A 211 6.68 -12.77 19.99
CA VAL A 211 5.97 -11.51 20.32
C VAL A 211 5.33 -11.64 21.69
N SER A 212 4.50 -12.67 21.87
CA SER A 212 3.72 -12.86 23.10
C SER A 212 4.50 -13.60 24.20
N ARG A 213 5.70 -14.12 23.90
CA ARG A 213 6.57 -14.85 24.84
C ARG A 213 5.91 -16.05 25.51
N LEU A 214 4.99 -16.72 24.79
CA LEU A 214 4.35 -17.94 25.23
C LEU A 214 5.25 -19.14 24.95
N ASP A 215 5.29 -20.08 25.90
CA ASP A 215 6.02 -21.34 25.73
C ASP A 215 5.17 -22.34 24.95
N VAL A 216 5.20 -22.22 23.63
CA VAL A 216 4.44 -23.07 22.70
C VAL A 216 5.38 -23.85 21.78
N CYS A 217 5.07 -25.13 21.59
CA CYS A 217 5.69 -25.94 20.55
C CYS A 217 5.04 -25.58 19.21
N GLY A 218 5.68 -24.67 18.49
CA GLY A 218 5.16 -24.16 17.23
C GLY A 218 5.37 -25.10 16.05
N LYS A 219 4.47 -25.03 15.07
CA LYS A 219 4.63 -25.72 13.78
C LYS A 219 5.86 -25.20 13.04
N MET A 220 6.54 -26.09 12.34
CA MET A 220 7.65 -25.73 11.46
C MET A 220 7.16 -25.01 10.20
N PHE A 221 8.07 -24.31 9.54
CA PHE A 221 7.81 -23.69 8.25
C PHE A 221 7.41 -24.77 7.22
N PRO A 222 6.26 -24.65 6.53
CA PRO A 222 5.85 -25.59 5.49
C PRO A 222 6.78 -25.44 4.28
N ALA A 223 7.49 -26.51 3.91
CA ALA A 223 8.53 -26.46 2.89
C ALA A 223 7.99 -25.99 1.53
N GLU A 224 6.76 -26.39 1.20
CA GLU A 224 6.02 -26.06 -0.02
C GLU A 224 5.78 -24.55 -0.16
N MET A 225 5.76 -23.78 0.94
CA MET A 225 5.64 -22.32 0.88
C MET A 225 6.85 -21.68 0.17
N SER A 226 8.00 -22.36 0.15
CA SER A 226 9.15 -21.94 -0.64
C SER A 226 8.83 -21.85 -2.13
N ASP A 227 7.85 -22.62 -2.61
CA ASP A 227 7.46 -22.74 -4.01
C ASP A 227 6.12 -22.06 -4.32
N ILE A 228 5.57 -21.26 -3.39
CA ILE A 228 4.33 -20.51 -3.61
C ILE A 228 4.40 -19.66 -4.89
N PHE A 229 3.35 -19.70 -5.72
CA PHE A 229 3.26 -19.08 -7.05
C PHE A 229 4.25 -19.61 -8.10
N LEU A 230 4.97 -20.71 -7.84
CA LEU A 230 5.87 -21.30 -8.82
C LEU A 230 5.04 -22.13 -9.80
N ASP A 231 5.19 -21.87 -11.10
CA ASP A 231 4.61 -22.73 -12.12
C ASP A 231 5.41 -24.04 -12.15
N LYS A 232 4.76 -25.15 -11.81
CA LYS A 232 5.34 -26.47 -11.98
C LYS A 232 5.40 -26.74 -13.48
N THR A 233 6.58 -26.65 -14.09
CA THR A 233 6.79 -27.14 -15.45
C THR A 233 6.37 -28.60 -15.51
N SER A 234 5.39 -28.90 -16.36
CA SER A 234 4.91 -30.26 -16.67
C SER A 234 6.01 -31.11 -17.27
#